data_AF-A0A941DHI0-F1
#
_entry.id   AF-A0A941DHI0-F1
#
_cell.length_a   1.000
_cell.length_b   1.000
_cell.length_c   1.000
_cell.angle_alpha   90.00
_cell.angle_beta   90.00
_cell.angle_gamma   90.00
#
_symmetry.space_group_name_H-M   'P 1'
#
loop_
_entity.id
_entity.type
_entity.pdbx_description
1 polymer ?
#
loop_
_entity_poly.entity_id
_entity_poly.type
_entity_poly.pdbx_seq_one_letter_code
_entity_poly.pdbx_strand_id
1 'polypeptide(L)'
;MIYEILVRPSYNKLMTSDHLIWVESNMPTRFFEQWLRDHALLDGSGRSPIVRWGIVQTQRPAHFQLATQETALTDRIAELMSGATHLADIPAVRVPVAAKAPVFLAA
;
A
#
# COMPACT_ATOMS: atom_id res chain seq x y z
N MET A 1 -7.86 -7.93 -5.59
CA MET A 1 -7.72 -6.76 -6.51
C MET A 1 -6.77 -5.77 -5.85
N ILE A 2 -5.91 -5.09 -6.62
CA ILE A 2 -4.93 -4.16 -6.05
C ILE A 2 -5.40 -2.72 -6.29
N TYR A 3 -5.54 -1.99 -5.19
CA TYR A 3 -5.79 -0.57 -5.15
C TYR A 3 -4.48 0.17 -4.92
N GLU A 4 -4.23 1.20 -5.70
CA GLU A 4 -3.16 2.16 -5.45
C GLU A 4 -3.75 3.36 -4.74
N ILE A 5 -3.18 3.72 -3.59
CA ILE A 5 -3.51 4.94 -2.85
C ILE A 5 -2.28 5.83 -2.77
N LEU A 6 -2.49 7.13 -2.96
CA LEU A 6 -1.48 8.15 -2.88
C LEU A 6 -1.71 8.99 -1.61
N VAL A 7 -0.82 8.82 -0.64
CA VAL A 7 -0.89 9.46 0.68
C VAL A 7 -0.24 10.83 0.64
N ARG A 8 -0.87 11.81 1.27
CA ARG A 8 -0.35 13.17 1.38
C ARG A 8 0.93 13.19 2.23
N PRO A 9 1.98 13.91 1.81
CA PRO A 9 3.14 14.15 2.67
C PRO A 9 2.80 15.15 3.78
N SER A 10 3.54 15.08 4.89
CA SER A 10 3.52 16.14 5.91
C SER A 10 3.78 17.53 5.31
N TYR A 11 3.22 18.57 5.92
CA TYR A 11 3.41 19.96 5.47
C TYR A 11 4.91 20.27 5.35
N ASN A 12 5.32 20.81 4.19
CA ASN A 12 6.71 21.11 3.79
C ASN A 12 7.58 19.90 3.39
N LYS A 13 7.04 18.68 3.33
CA LYS A 13 7.77 17.52 2.76
C LYS A 13 7.41 17.29 1.29
N LEU A 14 8.42 16.89 0.52
CA LEU A 14 8.23 16.47 -0.87
C LEU A 14 7.57 15.09 -0.92
N MET A 15 6.72 14.90 -1.92
CA MET A 15 6.13 13.60 -2.21
C MET A 15 7.19 12.68 -2.82
N THR A 16 7.32 11.48 -2.26
CA THR A 16 8.23 10.42 -2.72
C THR A 16 7.46 9.16 -3.09
N SER A 17 8.14 8.17 -3.66
CA SER A 17 7.55 6.85 -3.95
C SER A 17 6.95 6.15 -2.72
N ASP A 18 7.44 6.45 -1.52
CA ASP A 18 6.95 5.84 -0.27
C ASP A 18 5.52 6.24 0.08
N HIS A 19 5.03 7.32 -0.53
CA HIS A 19 3.67 7.81 -0.36
C HIS A 19 2.67 7.05 -1.23
N LEU A 20 3.15 6.20 -2.13
CA LEU A 20 2.33 5.38 -3.01
C LEU A 20 2.23 3.98 -2.42
N ILE A 21 1.04 3.61 -1.98
CA ILE A 21 0.77 2.34 -1.30
C ILE A 21 -0.13 1.48 -2.16
N TRP A 22 0.26 0.22 -2.36
CA TRP A 22 -0.62 -0.79 -2.95
C TRP A 22 -1.32 -1.60 -1.87
N VAL A 23 -2.64 -1.65 -1.94
CA VAL A 23 -3.51 -2.33 -1.00
C VAL A 23 -4.26 -3.43 -1.75
N GLU A 24 -4.06 -4.68 -1.35
CA GLU A 24 -4.87 -5.78 -1.82
C GLU A 24 -6.19 -5.82 -1.05
N SER A 25 -7.30 -5.84 -1.78
CA SER A 25 -8.63 -6.03 -1.21
C SER A 25 -9.52 -6.83 -2.17
N ASN A 26 -10.44 -7.58 -1.58
CA ASN A 26 -11.50 -8.29 -2.30
C ASN A 26 -12.79 -7.46 -2.42
N MET A 27 -12.82 -6.27 -1.83
CA MET A 27 -13.97 -5.37 -1.90
C MET A 27 -14.14 -4.82 -3.32
N PRO A 28 -15.38 -4.63 -3.80
CA PRO A 28 -15.64 -3.85 -5.00
C PRO A 28 -15.26 -2.37 -4.82
N THR A 29 -15.01 -1.68 -5.94
CA THR A 29 -14.48 -0.31 -5.98
C THR A 29 -15.28 0.69 -5.15
N ARG A 30 -16.61 0.65 -5.20
CA ARG A 30 -17.47 1.54 -4.41
C ARG A 30 -17.36 1.29 -2.91
N PHE A 31 -17.22 0.04 -2.50
CA PHE A 31 -17.06 -0.33 -1.09
C PHE A 31 -15.68 0.07 -0.58
N PHE A 32 -14.64 -0.06 -1.41
CA PHE A 32 -13.32 0.44 -1.06
C PHE A 32 -13.32 1.97 -0.88
N GLU A 33 -13.93 2.72 -1.79
CA GLU A 33 -14.08 4.18 -1.62
C GLU A 33 -14.83 4.53 -0.32
N GLN A 34 -15.95 3.84 -0.07
CA GLN A 34 -16.73 4.05 1.15
C GLN A 34 -15.89 3.74 2.39
N TRP A 35 -15.12 2.65 2.39
CA TRP A 35 -14.21 2.30 3.48
C TRP A 35 -13.17 3.42 3.76
N LEU A 36 -12.60 4.03 2.71
CA LEU A 36 -11.70 5.18 2.87
C LEU A 36 -12.40 6.39 3.52
N ARG A 37 -13.67 6.63 3.18
CA ARG A 37 -14.47 7.73 3.73
C ARG A 37 -14.84 7.46 5.19
N ASP A 38 -15.28 6.24 5.50
CA ASP A 38 -15.68 5.82 6.84
C ASP A 38 -14.50 5.89 7.83
N HIS A 39 -13.28 5.65 7.34
CA HIS A 39 -12.04 5.80 8.11
C HIS A 39 -11.46 7.22 8.11
N ALA A 40 -12.19 8.21 7.58
CA ALA A 40 -11.73 9.60 7.44
C ALA A 40 -10.40 9.76 6.67
N LEU A 41 -10.07 8.79 5.80
CA LEU A 41 -8.87 8.83 4.95
C LEU A 41 -9.10 9.60 3.65
N LEU A 42 -10.36 9.68 3.20
CA LEU A 42 -10.77 10.39 1.99
C LEU A 42 -11.95 11.30 2.28
N ASP A 43 -11.79 12.59 1.98
CA ASP A 43 -12.86 13.59 2.09
C ASP A 43 -12.81 14.57 0.91
N GLY A 44 -13.81 15.46 0.83
CA GLY A 44 -13.85 16.53 -0.17
C GLY A 44 -13.13 17.82 0.25
N SER A 45 -12.43 17.83 1.39
CA SER A 45 -11.90 19.05 2.01
C SER A 45 -10.56 19.50 1.44
N GLY A 46 -9.94 18.67 0.59
CA GLY A 46 -8.59 18.91 0.07
C GLY A 46 -7.50 18.75 1.13
N ARG A 47 -7.84 18.37 2.37
CA ARG A 47 -6.92 18.06 3.48
C ARG A 47 -6.91 16.58 3.86
N SER A 48 -7.63 15.74 3.12
CA SER A 48 -7.63 14.28 3.29
C SER A 48 -6.22 13.68 3.33
N PRO A 49 -6.01 12.64 4.15
CA PRO A 49 -4.80 11.82 4.12
C PRO A 49 -4.52 11.22 2.75
N ILE A 50 -5.55 10.75 2.04
CA ILE A 50 -5.43 10.21 0.68
C ILE A 50 -5.78 11.30 -0.32
N VAL A 51 -4.85 11.61 -1.21
CA VAL A 51 -5.00 12.64 -2.26
C VAL A 51 -5.62 12.04 -3.53
N ARG A 52 -5.26 10.79 -3.84
CA ARG A 52 -5.72 10.07 -5.03
C ARG A 52 -5.74 8.59 -4.73
N TRP A 53 -6.66 7.87 -5.37
CA TRP A 53 -6.66 6.41 -5.36
C TRP A 53 -7.19 5.86 -6.69
N GLY A 54 -6.94 4.58 -6.96
CA GLY A 54 -7.44 3.89 -8.15
C GLY A 54 -7.13 2.40 -8.15
N ILE A 55 -7.62 1.69 -9.16
CA ILE A 55 -7.30 0.27 -9.37
C ILE A 55 -6.12 0.18 -10.31
N VAL A 56 -5.15 -0.66 -9.98
CA VAL A 56 -3.99 -0.89 -10.83
C VAL A 56 -3.88 -2.36 -11.20
N GLN A 57 -3.52 -2.61 -12.46
CA GLN A 57 -3.15 -3.94 -12.93
C GLN A 57 -1.63 -4.03 -12.87
N THR A 58 -1.12 -4.58 -11.77
CA THR A 58 0.32 -4.74 -11.52
C THR A 58 0.64 -6.18 -11.18
N GLN A 59 1.84 -6.62 -11.55
CA GLN A 59 2.41 -7.89 -11.11
C GLN A 59 3.18 -7.76 -9.79
N ARG A 60 3.37 -6.52 -9.31
CA ARG A 60 4.06 -6.26 -8.04
C ARG A 60 3.16 -6.67 -6.87
N PRO A 61 3.73 -7.24 -5.80
CA PRO A 61 2.96 -7.57 -4.60
C PRO A 61 2.38 -6.30 -3.99
N ALA A 62 1.18 -6.40 -3.43
CA ALA A 62 0.64 -5.33 -2.61
C ALA A 62 1.49 -5.14 -1.35
N HIS A 63 1.56 -3.90 -0.86
CA HIS A 63 2.25 -3.60 0.39
C HIS A 63 1.44 -4.09 1.59
N PHE A 64 0.10 -4.02 1.49
CA PHE A 64 -0.81 -4.43 2.56
C PHE A 64 -1.97 -5.27 2.01
N GLN A 65 -2.47 -6.19 2.83
CA GLN A 65 -3.72 -6.91 2.56
C GLN A 65 -4.81 -6.41 3.51
N LEU A 66 -5.82 -5.71 2.98
CA LEU A 66 -6.81 -4.98 3.79
C LEU A 66 -7.58 -5.90 4.74
N ALA A 67 -7.87 -7.13 4.33
CA ALA A 67 -8.64 -8.10 5.12
C ALA A 67 -7.94 -8.55 6.42
N THR A 68 -6.61 -8.43 6.49
CA THR A 68 -5.80 -8.93 7.62
C THR A 68 -4.93 -7.85 8.28
N GLN A 69 -4.67 -6.75 7.58
CA GLN A 69 -3.69 -5.72 7.96
C GLN A 69 -4.29 -4.31 7.99
N GLU A 70 -5.58 -4.20 8.30
CA GLU A 70 -6.29 -2.91 8.34
C GLU A 70 -5.61 -1.90 9.27
N THR A 71 -5.32 -2.29 10.52
CA THR A 71 -4.64 -1.42 11.50
C THR A 71 -3.25 -1.00 11.04
N ALA A 72 -2.47 -1.94 10.48
CA ALA A 72 -1.13 -1.65 9.99
C ALA A 72 -1.14 -0.67 8.81
N LEU A 73 -2.15 -0.75 7.94
CA LEU A 73 -2.36 0.21 6.87
C LEU A 73 -2.67 1.61 7.42
N THR A 74 -3.59 1.72 8.38
CA THR A 74 -3.95 3.03 8.97
C THR A 74 -2.78 3.67 9.70
N ASP A 75 -1.99 2.88 10.43
CA ASP A 75 -0.80 3.35 11.12
C ASP A 75 0.25 3.86 10.13
N ARG A 76 0.47 3.14 9.03
CA ARG A 76 1.40 3.57 7.98
C ARG A 76 0.97 4.88 7.31
N ILE A 77 -0.34 5.06 7.10
CA ILE A 77 -0.86 6.33 6.54
C ILE A 77 -0.61 7.48 7.52
N ALA A 78 -0.86 7.27 8.82
CA ALA A 78 -0.60 8.28 9.86
C ALA A 78 0.90 8.63 9.98
N GLU A 79 1.77 7.64 9.84
CA GLU A 79 3.23 7.80 9.83
C GLU A 79 3.68 8.71 8.66
N LEU A 80 3.21 8.42 7.44
CA LEU A 80 3.55 9.21 6.25
C LEU A 80 3.02 10.66 6.36
N MET A 81 1.83 10.84 6.93
CA MET A 81 1.22 12.14 7.18
C MET A 81 1.95 12.97 8.25
N SER A 82 2.41 12.33 9.33
CA SER A 82 3.17 12.99 10.40
C SER A 82 4.62 13.27 10.00
N GLY A 83 5.11 12.63 8.93
CA GLY A 83 6.48 12.75 8.48
C GLY A 83 7.46 11.97 9.34
N ALA A 84 6.98 11.06 10.19
CA ALA A 84 7.82 10.16 10.97
C ALA A 84 8.24 8.97 10.10
N THR A 85 8.97 9.20 8.99
CA THR A 85 9.51 8.11 8.16
C THR A 85 10.48 7.25 8.99
N HIS A 86 9.95 6.22 9.64
CA HIS A 86 10.72 5.05 10.03
C HIS A 86 10.74 4.13 8.80
N LEU A 87 11.73 4.37 7.95
CA LEU A 87 12.22 3.38 7.01
C LEU A 87 12.90 2.27 7.80
N ALA A 88 12.13 1.31 8.29
CA ALA A 88 12.61 -0.02 8.64
C ALA A 88 11.45 -1.01 8.54
N ASP A 89 11.62 -2.00 7.66
CA ASP A 89 10.84 -3.24 7.57
C ASP A 89 9.40 -3.14 7.03
N ILE A 90 9.29 -2.87 5.72
CA ILE A 90 8.34 -3.64 4.92
C ILE A 90 9.08 -4.93 4.53
N PRO A 91 8.85 -6.09 5.18
CA PRO A 91 9.29 -7.33 4.59
C PRO A 91 8.53 -7.48 3.29
N ALA A 92 9.22 -7.27 2.17
CA ALA A 92 8.76 -7.77 0.89
C ALA A 92 8.38 -9.23 1.13
N VAL A 93 7.09 -9.54 1.04
CA VAL A 93 6.57 -10.90 1.12
C VAL A 93 7.43 -11.72 0.18
N ARG A 94 8.33 -12.53 0.76
CA ARG A 94 9.15 -13.47 0.03
C ARG A 94 8.20 -14.53 -0.48
N VAL A 95 7.67 -14.31 -1.68
CA VAL A 95 7.15 -15.40 -2.50
C VAL A 95 8.32 -16.39 -2.61
N PRO A 96 8.16 -17.67 -2.23
CA PRO A 96 9.20 -18.64 -2.51
C PRO A 96 9.28 -18.77 -4.03
N VAL A 97 10.29 -18.12 -4.63
CA VAL A 97 10.72 -18.43 -5.99
C VAL A 97 11.15 -19.88 -5.94
N ALA A 98 10.26 -20.77 -6.37
CA ALA A 98 10.59 -22.13 -6.71
C ALA A 98 11.66 -22.06 -7.80
N ALA A 99 12.92 -22.13 -7.39
CA ALA A 99 14.07 -22.22 -8.28
C ALA A 99 13.99 -23.57 -8.99
N LYS A 100 13.43 -23.53 -10.20
CA LYS A 100 13.47 -24.64 -11.14
C LYS A 100 14.90 -24.77 -11.67
N ALA A 101 15.60 -25.82 -11.20
CA ALA A 101 16.72 -26.60 -11.77
C ALA A 101 17.79 -25.92 -12.66
N PRO A 102 19.04 -26.43 -12.61
CA PRO A 102 19.38 -27.42 -13.64
C PRO A 102 20.17 -28.63 -13.12
N VAL A 103 19.94 -29.75 -13.81
CA VAL A 103 20.77 -30.95 -13.87
C VAL A 103 22.15 -30.60 -14.39
N PHE A 104 23.22 -31.07 -13.75
CA PHE A 104 24.46 -31.47 -14.44
C PHE A 104 25.18 -32.61 -13.69
N LEU A 105 25.75 -33.49 -14.51
CA LEU A 105 26.36 -34.80 -14.28
C LEU A 105 27.85 -34.71 -13.88
N ALA A 106 28.38 -35.83 -13.38
CA ALA A 106 29.80 -36.26 -13.26
C ALA A 106 30.45 -36.06 -11.88
N ALA A 107 31.23 -37.01 -11.32
CA ALA A 107 31.88 -38.19 -11.87
C ALA A 107 31.88 -39.36 -10.87
#